data_AF-A0A353LV67-F1
#
_entry.id   AF-A0A353LV67-F1
#
_cell.length_a   1.000
_cell.length_b   1.000
_cell.length_c   1.000
_cell.angle_alpha   90.00
_cell.angle_beta   90.00
_cell.angle_gamma   90.00
#
_symmetry.space_group_name_H-M   'P 1'
#
loop_
_entity.id
_entity.type
_entity.pdbx_description
1 polymer ?
#
loop_
_entity_poly.entity_id
_entity_poly.type
_entity_poly.pdbx_seq_one_letter_code
_entity_poly.pdbx_strand_id
1 'polypeptide(L)'
;SELVEIRVSEQGNGRVDVATPDGTFLVSSTLTELRYSGVAASDPDAIFPRITLHRIDAASGVVNPTGIAFEPHLSSGELRGLLNMRDVQLPQFAEELGEFSAKIIDTLNAIHNDNSAVPAPNQLVGRNSGLLGSDAHGFSGTTNLSIVDASGATVVSVAVDFSANQYRVNGGAPVGFGGTLNDVVNAINTGLGANGSASLSGGVLTIDATNAAHGVAFLQDAAAPSDRAGRGFAHFFGLNDLVQAAVPNHYQTGFSAGQAHGFTGGQTMQLKLINSLGQEAIDYTLTIAGTSFNDIITQLNNPTTGVGKFATFAMDASGQISVTPKPGYEDYTLFVPNDQTDRGGTGIGLSQLFGLGPGARQNQATGLAVHSDIVTDNNRLALAKLEISAVGALALSIGDDRGALALDAAENQVQQFAAAGSLSGAPLTLSDYSAQLVANAARA
;
A
#
# COMPACT_ATOMS: atom_id res chain seq x y z
N SER A 1 11.22 17.69 -38.28
CA SER A 1 9.84 17.22 -38.09
C SER A 1 9.53 17.32 -36.62
N GLU A 2 8.41 17.91 -36.24
CA GLU A 2 8.08 18.25 -34.84
C GLU A 2 7.39 17.10 -34.11
N LEU A 3 6.44 16.41 -34.77
CA LEU A 3 5.63 15.37 -34.15
C LEU A 3 6.36 14.03 -34.01
N VAL A 4 7.01 13.60 -35.09
CA VAL A 4 7.71 12.32 -35.21
C VAL A 4 8.93 12.51 -36.08
N GLU A 5 10.07 11.92 -35.73
CA GLU A 5 11.24 11.91 -36.60
C GLU A 5 10.95 11.16 -37.91
N ILE A 6 11.21 11.81 -39.05
CA ILE A 6 11.02 11.21 -40.37
C ILE A 6 12.24 11.47 -41.25
N ARG A 7 12.48 10.53 -42.17
CA ARG A 7 13.39 10.65 -43.30
C ARG A 7 12.55 10.68 -44.57
N VAL A 8 12.91 11.61 -45.44
CA VAL A 8 12.27 11.80 -46.73
C VAL A 8 13.27 11.42 -47.82
N SER A 9 12.87 10.54 -48.74
CA SER A 9 13.67 10.20 -49.91
C SER A 9 12.89 10.45 -51.20
N GLU A 10 13.47 11.26 -52.07
CA GLU A 10 12.97 11.46 -53.43
C GLU A 10 13.42 10.31 -54.33
N GLN A 11 12.47 9.73 -55.05
CA GLN A 11 12.70 8.70 -56.05
C GLN A 11 12.86 9.35 -57.43
N GLY A 12 13.62 8.71 -58.34
CA GLY A 12 13.92 9.26 -59.67
C GLY A 12 12.71 9.49 -60.60
N ASN A 13 11.51 9.11 -60.17
CA ASN A 13 10.23 9.34 -60.87
C ASN A 13 9.38 10.46 -60.24
N GLY A 14 9.94 11.27 -59.33
CA GLY A 14 9.23 12.34 -58.62
C GLY A 14 8.35 11.86 -57.47
N ARG A 15 8.39 10.56 -57.13
CA ARG A 15 7.74 10.04 -55.93
C ARG A 15 8.56 10.37 -54.69
N VAL A 16 7.87 10.62 -53.59
CA VAL A 16 8.48 10.87 -52.29
C VAL A 16 8.10 9.71 -51.36
N ASP A 17 9.10 9.08 -50.77
CA ASP A 17 8.89 8.13 -49.68
C ASP A 17 9.21 8.81 -48.35
N VAL A 18 8.36 8.57 -47.36
CA VAL A 18 8.50 9.04 -45.99
C VAL A 18 8.59 7.84 -45.08
N ALA A 19 9.69 7.72 -44.34
CA ALA A 19 9.92 6.64 -43.40
C ALA A 19 10.42 7.18 -42.07
N THR A 20 10.28 6.39 -41.00
CA THR A 20 11.02 6.61 -39.75
C THR A 20 12.52 6.36 -39.96
N PRO A 21 13.40 6.80 -39.04
CA PRO A 21 14.84 6.61 -39.18
C PRO A 21 15.31 5.15 -39.26
N ASP A 22 14.54 4.23 -38.71
CA ASP A 22 14.78 2.79 -38.75
C ASP A 22 14.25 2.10 -40.02
N GLY A 23 13.65 2.86 -40.95
CA GLY A 23 13.19 2.38 -42.25
C GLY A 23 11.73 1.94 -42.31
N THR A 24 10.93 2.17 -41.27
CA THR A 24 9.49 1.91 -41.31
C THR A 24 8.77 2.96 -42.16
N PHE A 25 8.23 2.56 -43.31
CA PHE A 25 7.54 3.48 -44.21
C PHE A 25 6.19 3.94 -43.65
N LEU A 26 6.03 5.26 -43.56
CA LEU A 26 4.77 5.93 -43.27
C LEU A 26 4.00 6.23 -44.57
N VAL A 27 4.73 6.65 -45.59
CA VAL A 27 4.20 6.89 -46.94
C VAL A 27 5.18 6.31 -47.95
N SER A 28 4.70 5.42 -48.82
CA SER A 28 5.48 4.92 -49.96
C SER A 28 4.56 4.59 -51.15
N SER A 29 4.61 3.39 -51.73
CA SER A 29 3.67 2.92 -52.75
C SER A 29 2.31 2.57 -52.14
N THR A 30 2.29 2.48 -50.81
CA THR A 30 1.09 2.23 -50.01
C THR A 30 1.03 3.29 -48.92
N LEU A 31 -0.18 3.75 -48.62
CA LEU A 31 -0.44 4.63 -47.49
C LEU A 31 -0.51 3.80 -46.19
N THR A 32 -0.19 4.42 -45.05
CA THR A 32 -0.41 3.81 -43.73
C THR A 32 -1.28 4.71 -42.86
N GLU A 33 -2.01 4.11 -41.92
CA GLU A 33 -2.87 4.76 -40.94
C GLU A 33 -2.39 4.40 -39.53
N LEU A 34 -2.21 5.40 -38.67
CA LEU A 34 -1.97 5.19 -37.25
C LEU A 34 -3.31 5.01 -36.52
N ARG A 35 -3.41 3.98 -35.69
CA ARG A 35 -4.58 3.69 -34.85
C ARG A 35 -4.19 3.64 -33.39
N TYR A 36 -5.00 4.29 -32.56
CA TYR A 36 -4.89 4.26 -31.11
C TYR A 36 -6.30 4.27 -30.52
N SER A 37 -6.63 3.23 -29.76
CA SER A 37 -7.87 3.17 -28.99
C SER A 37 -7.57 3.57 -27.56
N GLY A 38 -7.78 4.83 -27.19
CA GLY A 38 -7.46 5.29 -25.83
C GLY A 38 -8.14 4.48 -24.72
N VAL A 39 -7.61 4.59 -23.51
CA VAL A 39 -8.24 4.03 -22.30
C VAL A 39 -9.46 4.86 -21.90
N ALA A 40 -10.48 4.21 -21.33
CA ALA A 40 -11.70 4.89 -20.88
C ALA A 40 -11.48 5.78 -19.65
N ALA A 41 -10.48 5.46 -18.82
CA ALA A 41 -10.03 6.25 -17.68
C ALA A 41 -8.51 6.11 -17.52
N SER A 42 -7.85 7.18 -17.10
CA SER A 42 -6.45 7.19 -16.70
C SER A 42 -6.36 7.07 -15.19
N ASP A 43 -6.02 5.87 -14.71
CA ASP A 43 -5.75 5.55 -13.31
C ASP A 43 -4.35 4.89 -13.25
N PRO A 44 -3.63 4.87 -12.11
CA PRO A 44 -2.33 4.20 -12.01
C PRO A 44 -2.25 2.76 -12.51
N ASP A 45 -3.34 1.99 -12.42
CA ASP A 45 -3.39 0.61 -12.94
C ASP A 45 -3.85 0.53 -14.41
N ALA A 46 -4.09 1.67 -15.07
CA ALA A 46 -4.50 1.71 -16.47
C ALA A 46 -3.37 1.23 -17.39
N ILE A 47 -3.66 0.18 -18.15
CA ILE A 47 -2.78 -0.30 -19.20
C ILE A 47 -3.09 0.49 -20.48
N PHE A 48 -2.17 1.35 -20.89
CA PHE A 48 -2.30 2.07 -22.14
C PHE A 48 -2.03 1.13 -23.34
N PRO A 49 -2.97 1.04 -24.30
CA PRO A 49 -2.76 0.22 -25.48
C PRO A 49 -1.74 0.89 -26.41
N ARG A 50 -1.23 0.08 -27.34
CA ARG A 50 -0.20 0.52 -28.27
C ARG A 50 -0.80 1.31 -29.43
N ILE A 51 -0.04 2.29 -29.91
CA ILE A 51 -0.24 2.93 -31.19
C ILE A 51 0.19 1.93 -32.27
N THR A 52 -0.68 1.68 -33.23
CA THR A 52 -0.46 0.69 -34.28
C THR A 52 -0.49 1.32 -35.67
N LEU A 53 0.43 0.91 -36.53
CA LEU A 53 0.56 1.34 -37.91
C LEU A 53 -0.06 0.28 -38.82
N HIS A 54 -1.11 0.66 -39.55
CA HIS A 54 -1.85 -0.22 -40.44
C HIS A 54 -1.62 0.20 -41.90
N ARG A 55 -1.31 -0.76 -42.77
CA ARG A 55 -1.20 -0.48 -44.21
C ARG A 55 -2.58 -0.37 -44.84
N ILE A 56 -2.76 0.58 -45.74
CA ILE A 56 -3.94 0.74 -46.57
C ILE A 56 -3.66 0.11 -47.93
N ASP A 57 -4.55 -0.79 -48.36
CA ASP A 57 -4.50 -1.37 -49.70
C ASP A 57 -4.80 -0.29 -50.75
N ALA A 58 -3.89 -0.08 -51.68
CA ALA A 58 -3.96 1.03 -52.64
C ALA A 58 -5.08 0.86 -53.69
N ALA A 59 -5.59 -0.36 -53.91
CA ALA A 59 -6.63 -0.64 -54.90
C ALA A 59 -8.04 -0.58 -54.31
N SER A 60 -8.22 -1.08 -53.09
CA SER A 60 -9.52 -1.20 -52.42
C SER A 60 -9.76 -0.13 -51.35
N GLY A 61 -8.72 0.58 -50.90
CA GLY A 61 -8.80 1.54 -49.79
C GLY A 61 -9.03 0.87 -48.42
N VAL A 62 -9.00 -0.46 -48.35
CA VAL A 62 -9.25 -1.20 -47.12
C VAL A 62 -8.00 -1.17 -46.22
N VAL A 63 -8.21 -0.86 -44.95
CA VAL A 63 -7.16 -0.86 -43.94
C VAL A 63 -6.88 -2.29 -43.50
N ASN A 64 -5.61 -2.70 -43.52
CA ASN A 64 -5.21 -4.01 -43.02
C ASN A 64 -5.63 -4.14 -41.54
N PRO A 65 -6.36 -5.19 -41.15
CA PRO A 65 -6.81 -5.35 -39.77
C PRO A 65 -5.64 -5.59 -38.79
N THR A 66 -4.51 -6.09 -39.29
CA THR A 66 -3.30 -6.34 -38.51
C THR A 66 -2.32 -5.18 -38.67
N GLY A 67 -2.18 -4.38 -37.62
CA GLY A 67 -1.17 -3.33 -37.52
C GLY A 67 0.12 -3.82 -36.88
N ILE A 68 1.21 -3.11 -37.11
CA ILE A 68 2.45 -3.25 -36.35
C ILE A 68 2.52 -2.14 -35.30
N ALA A 69 3.13 -2.39 -34.15
CA ALA A 69 3.24 -1.35 -33.14
C ALA A 69 4.23 -0.26 -33.55
N PHE A 70 3.90 0.98 -33.21
CA PHE A 70 4.62 2.14 -33.71
C PHE A 70 5.68 2.67 -32.74
N GLU A 71 5.51 2.45 -31.44
CA GLU A 71 6.42 2.94 -30.40
C GLU A 71 7.89 2.52 -30.58
N PRO A 72 8.21 1.28 -31.02
CA PRO A 72 9.60 0.89 -31.28
C PRO A 72 10.25 1.70 -32.41
N HIS A 73 9.44 2.29 -33.31
CA HIS A 73 9.89 3.01 -34.49
C HIS A 73 9.99 4.53 -34.28
N LEU A 74 9.68 5.02 -33.07
CA LEU A 74 9.79 6.42 -32.69
C LEU A 74 11.16 6.70 -32.08
N SER A 75 12.00 7.54 -32.67
CA SER A 75 13.30 7.90 -32.06
C SER A 75 13.27 9.27 -31.37
N SER A 76 12.53 10.23 -31.93
CA SER A 76 12.37 11.58 -31.39
C SER A 76 11.06 12.22 -31.87
N GLY A 77 10.80 13.45 -31.42
CA GLY A 77 9.57 14.21 -31.67
C GLY A 77 8.62 14.22 -30.48
N GLU A 78 7.60 15.06 -30.57
CA GLU A 78 6.60 15.25 -29.51
C GLU A 78 5.95 13.94 -29.07
N LEU A 79 5.61 13.04 -30.01
CA LEU A 79 4.95 11.77 -29.67
C LEU A 79 5.83 10.89 -28.79
N ARG A 80 7.15 10.82 -29.07
CA ARG A 80 8.09 10.05 -28.23
C ARG A 80 8.21 10.68 -26.83
N GLY A 81 8.23 12.02 -26.75
CA GLY A 81 8.24 12.74 -25.49
C GLY A 81 7.00 12.48 -24.65
N LEU A 82 5.81 12.55 -25.24
CA LEU A 82 4.53 12.27 -24.56
C LEU A 82 4.45 10.83 -24.05
N LEU A 83 4.91 9.85 -24.84
CA LEU A 83 4.98 8.46 -24.40
C LEU A 83 5.96 8.29 -23.23
N ASN A 84 7.13 8.92 -23.28
CA ASN A 84 8.08 8.86 -22.16
C ASN A 84 7.54 9.51 -20.88
N MET A 85 6.86 10.66 -21.01
CA MET A 85 6.20 11.33 -19.90
C MET A 85 5.12 10.43 -19.28
N ARG A 86 4.26 9.83 -20.10
CA ARG A 86 3.14 8.97 -19.66
C ARG A 86 3.61 7.64 -19.05
N ASP A 87 4.57 6.98 -19.67
CA ASP A 87 4.90 5.58 -19.36
C ASP A 87 6.10 5.45 -18.41
N VAL A 88 6.87 6.53 -18.21
CA VAL A 88 8.07 6.51 -17.36
C VAL A 88 8.03 7.62 -16.32
N GLN A 89 8.03 8.89 -16.73
CA GLN A 89 8.25 10.00 -15.79
C GLN A 89 7.08 10.20 -14.81
N LEU A 90 5.84 10.26 -15.30
CA LEU A 90 4.66 10.45 -14.45
C LEU A 90 4.41 9.27 -13.49
N PRO A 91 4.53 7.99 -13.92
CA PRO A 91 4.45 6.86 -13.02
C PRO A 91 5.54 6.89 -11.93
N GLN A 92 6.79 7.20 -12.29
CA GLN A 92 7.88 7.32 -11.31
C GLN A 92 7.61 8.43 -10.30
N PHE A 93 7.18 9.61 -10.76
CA PHE A 93 6.83 10.71 -9.86
C PHE A 93 5.64 10.36 -8.96
N ALA A 94 4.62 9.66 -9.49
CA ALA A 94 3.48 9.20 -8.71
C ALA A 94 3.89 8.19 -7.63
N GLU A 95 4.86 7.30 -7.91
CA GLU A 95 5.43 6.40 -6.89
C GLU A 95 6.21 7.16 -5.81
N GLU A 96 7.02 8.15 -6.19
CA GLU A 96 7.76 9.00 -5.25
C GLU A 96 6.79 9.75 -4.32
N LEU A 97 5.73 10.35 -4.88
CA LEU A 97 4.69 11.03 -4.11
C LEU A 97 3.89 10.06 -3.23
N GLY A 98 3.63 8.84 -3.73
CA GLY A 98 2.97 7.77 -3.00
C GLY A 98 3.75 7.34 -1.76
N GLU A 99 5.03 7.06 -1.91
CA GLU A 99 5.94 6.71 -0.80
C GLU A 99 6.02 7.86 0.22
N PHE A 100 6.14 9.12 -0.24
CA PHE A 100 6.14 10.27 0.66
C PHE A 100 4.85 10.37 1.49
N SER A 101 3.70 10.26 0.83
CA SER A 101 2.39 10.33 1.46
C SER A 101 2.19 9.19 2.45
N ALA A 102 2.58 7.97 2.07
CA ALA A 102 2.55 6.80 2.93
C ALA A 102 3.33 7.03 4.23
N LYS A 103 4.54 7.59 4.13
CA LYS A 103 5.40 7.88 5.30
C LYS A 103 4.86 9.00 6.18
N ILE A 104 4.25 10.04 5.60
CA ILE A 104 3.54 11.07 6.37
C ILE A 104 2.41 10.43 7.17
N ILE A 105 1.53 9.66 6.53
CA ILE A 105 0.39 9.02 7.20
C ILE A 105 0.90 8.11 8.32
N ASP A 106 1.88 7.25 8.02
CA ASP A 106 2.44 6.29 8.97
C ASP A 106 3.06 6.97 10.19
N THR A 107 3.81 8.07 9.99
CA THR A 107 4.43 8.82 11.09
C THR A 107 3.39 9.52 11.96
N LEU A 108 2.44 10.24 11.34
CA LEU A 108 1.40 10.97 12.06
C LEU A 108 0.47 10.01 12.81
N ASN A 109 0.08 8.90 12.19
CA ASN A 109 -0.75 7.90 12.82
C ASN A 109 0.00 7.14 13.92
N ALA A 110 1.29 6.85 13.77
CA ALA A 110 2.08 6.25 14.85
C ALA A 110 2.04 7.12 16.11
N ILE A 111 2.21 8.44 15.96
CA ILE A 111 2.15 9.39 17.06
C ILE A 111 0.73 9.45 17.64
N HIS A 112 -0.30 9.60 16.80
CA HIS A 112 -1.68 9.73 17.27
C HIS A 112 -2.16 8.46 18.00
N ASN A 113 -1.76 7.27 17.53
CA ASN A 113 -2.08 5.99 18.17
C ASN A 113 -1.30 5.72 19.48
N ASP A 114 -0.22 6.45 19.74
CA ASP A 114 0.55 6.38 21.00
C ASP A 114 0.19 7.51 21.99
N ASN A 115 -0.87 8.27 21.66
CA ASN A 115 -1.48 9.30 22.47
C ASN A 115 -3.00 9.07 22.54
N SER A 116 -3.70 9.84 23.38
CA SER A 116 -5.14 9.76 23.56
C SER A 116 -5.79 11.14 23.60
N ALA A 117 -7.03 11.21 23.16
CA ALA A 117 -7.90 12.36 23.34
C ALA A 117 -8.33 12.52 24.80
N VAL A 118 -8.68 13.74 25.21
CA VAL A 118 -9.19 14.03 26.55
C VAL A 118 -10.48 14.86 26.42
N PRO A 119 -11.66 14.29 26.75
CA PRO A 119 -11.89 12.92 27.25
C PRO A 119 -11.56 11.82 26.22
N ALA A 120 -11.18 10.64 26.69
CA ALA A 120 -10.88 9.51 25.82
C ALA A 120 -12.17 9.00 25.13
N PRO A 121 -12.11 8.55 23.85
CA PRO A 121 -13.28 8.07 23.14
C PRO A 121 -13.83 6.77 23.75
N ASN A 122 -15.15 6.63 23.82
CA ASN A 122 -15.80 5.42 24.35
C ASN A 122 -15.52 4.17 23.49
N GLN A 123 -15.32 4.37 22.19
CA GLN A 123 -15.07 3.31 21.22
C GLN A 123 -13.92 3.71 20.31
N LEU A 124 -13.02 2.77 20.05
CA LEU A 124 -11.98 2.85 19.03
C LEU A 124 -12.26 1.78 17.98
N VAL A 125 -12.48 2.22 16.74
CA VAL A 125 -12.73 1.35 15.58
C VAL A 125 -11.53 1.46 14.66
N GLY A 126 -10.86 0.33 14.42
CA GLY A 126 -9.72 0.26 13.53
C GLY A 126 -10.09 0.29 12.05
N ARG A 127 -9.07 0.20 11.21
CA ARG A 127 -9.20 -0.06 9.76
C ARG A 127 -9.28 -1.54 9.46
N ASN A 128 -9.73 -1.87 8.25
CA ASN A 128 -9.71 -3.24 7.76
C ASN A 128 -8.27 -3.68 7.45
N SER A 129 -7.73 -4.55 8.30
CA SER A 129 -6.37 -5.10 8.18
C SER A 129 -6.29 -6.33 7.27
N GLY A 130 -7.43 -6.89 6.85
CA GLY A 130 -7.50 -8.18 6.18
C GLY A 130 -7.09 -9.37 7.06
N LEU A 131 -6.79 -9.17 8.36
CA LEU A 131 -6.44 -10.23 9.30
C LEU A 131 -7.66 -11.03 9.76
N LEU A 132 -7.45 -12.33 9.97
CA LEU A 132 -8.45 -13.27 10.47
C LEU A 132 -8.13 -13.61 11.93
N GLY A 133 -9.15 -13.88 12.73
CA GLY A 133 -8.97 -14.28 14.13
C GLY A 133 -8.08 -15.52 14.33
N SER A 134 -8.02 -16.41 13.34
CA SER A 134 -7.15 -17.60 13.33
C SER A 134 -5.69 -17.31 12.99
N ASP A 135 -5.37 -16.12 12.49
CA ASP A 135 -4.00 -15.75 12.15
C ASP A 135 -3.14 -15.64 13.41
N ALA A 136 -1.85 -15.96 13.29
CA ALA A 136 -0.92 -15.70 14.38
C ALA A 136 -0.83 -14.19 14.64
N HIS A 137 -0.83 -13.78 15.92
CA HIS A 137 -0.82 -12.35 16.26
C HIS A 137 0.43 -11.65 15.72
N GLY A 138 1.58 -12.34 15.63
CA GLY A 138 2.82 -11.86 14.99
C GLY A 138 3.39 -10.55 15.54
N PHE A 139 2.86 -10.08 16.66
CA PHE A 139 3.41 -8.99 17.44
C PHE A 139 4.55 -9.50 18.33
N SER A 140 5.50 -8.63 18.62
CA SER A 140 6.42 -8.72 19.73
C SER A 140 6.19 -7.55 20.70
N GLY A 141 6.88 -7.52 21.83
CA GLY A 141 6.84 -6.41 22.78
C GLY A 141 5.53 -6.31 23.55
N THR A 142 5.28 -5.15 24.15
CA THR A 142 4.15 -4.90 25.05
C THR A 142 3.36 -3.65 24.64
N THR A 143 2.03 -3.77 24.68
CA THR A 143 1.12 -2.63 24.61
C THR A 143 0.31 -2.53 25.90
N ASN A 144 0.00 -1.31 26.31
CA ASN A 144 -0.84 -1.03 27.45
C ASN A 144 -2.17 -0.44 26.96
N LEU A 145 -3.25 -1.00 27.46
CA LEU A 145 -4.61 -0.54 27.27
C LEU A 145 -5.16 -0.07 28.62
N SER A 146 -5.84 1.06 28.65
CA SER A 146 -6.57 1.50 29.84
C SER A 146 -7.98 1.96 29.48
N ILE A 147 -8.93 1.60 30.33
CA ILE A 147 -10.23 2.27 30.39
C ILE A 147 -10.11 3.38 31.43
N VAL A 148 -10.43 4.61 31.05
CA VAL A 148 -10.42 5.78 31.92
C VAL A 148 -11.83 6.35 32.10
N ASP A 149 -12.10 6.97 33.24
CA ASP A 149 -13.34 7.70 33.45
C ASP A 149 -13.32 9.11 32.82
N ALA A 150 -14.44 9.84 32.92
CA ALA A 150 -14.58 11.19 32.39
C ALA A 150 -13.61 12.22 33.01
N SER A 151 -13.01 11.92 34.17
CA SER A 151 -11.98 12.76 34.79
C SER A 151 -10.55 12.40 34.34
N GLY A 152 -10.41 11.35 33.52
CA GLY A 152 -9.12 10.82 33.09
C GLY A 152 -8.47 9.88 34.11
N ALA A 153 -9.21 9.38 35.11
CA ALA A 153 -8.69 8.43 36.09
C ALA A 153 -8.80 6.97 35.60
N THR A 154 -7.80 6.14 35.92
CA THR A 154 -7.77 4.72 35.50
C THR A 154 -8.90 3.93 36.15
N VAL A 155 -9.73 3.27 35.35
CA VAL A 155 -10.75 2.31 35.81
C VAL A 155 -10.19 0.89 35.78
N VAL A 156 -9.54 0.52 34.67
CA VAL A 156 -8.79 -0.73 34.53
C VAL A 156 -7.65 -0.52 33.55
N SER A 157 -6.51 -1.14 33.81
CA SER A 157 -5.38 -1.21 32.89
C SER A 157 -5.04 -2.66 32.58
N VAL A 158 -4.77 -2.94 31.31
CA VAL A 158 -4.39 -4.25 30.77
C VAL A 158 -3.11 -4.06 29.97
N ALA A 159 -2.01 -4.65 30.47
CA ALA A 159 -0.77 -4.77 29.71
C ALA A 159 -0.79 -6.10 28.97
N VAL A 160 -0.55 -6.08 27.65
CA VAL A 160 -0.47 -7.28 26.80
C VAL A 160 0.96 -7.40 26.28
N ASP A 161 1.68 -8.41 26.76
CA ASP A 161 3.03 -8.78 26.34
C ASP A 161 2.94 -9.90 25.29
N PHE A 162 3.17 -9.53 24.04
CA PHE A 162 3.13 -10.42 22.89
C PHE A 162 4.39 -11.30 22.77
N SER A 163 5.52 -10.88 23.35
CA SER A 163 6.73 -11.71 23.37
C SER A 163 6.59 -12.89 24.32
N ALA A 164 5.91 -12.67 25.46
CA ALA A 164 5.69 -13.69 26.48
C ALA A 164 4.33 -14.41 26.33
N ASN A 165 3.46 -13.97 25.41
CA ASN A 165 2.06 -14.37 25.30
C ASN A 165 1.33 -14.31 26.65
N GLN A 166 1.45 -13.16 27.33
CA GLN A 166 0.88 -12.92 28.65
C GLN A 166 0.16 -11.57 28.71
N TYR A 167 -0.90 -11.49 29.50
CA TYR A 167 -1.48 -10.22 29.89
C TYR A 167 -1.47 -10.03 31.41
N ARG A 168 -1.53 -8.77 31.86
CA ARG A 168 -1.60 -8.38 33.27
C ARG A 168 -2.69 -7.35 33.45
N VAL A 169 -3.51 -7.53 34.48
CA VAL A 169 -4.54 -6.57 34.86
C VAL A 169 -4.05 -5.76 36.06
N ASN A 170 -4.06 -4.44 35.95
CA ASN A 170 -3.68 -3.50 37.01
C ASN A 170 -2.32 -3.81 37.66
N GLY A 171 -1.33 -4.21 36.86
CA GLY A 171 0.01 -4.58 37.36
C GLY A 171 0.08 -5.91 38.12
N GLY A 172 -0.98 -6.73 38.05
CA GLY A 172 -1.08 -8.02 38.73
C GLY A 172 -0.18 -9.13 38.15
N ALA A 173 -0.44 -10.36 38.60
CA ALA A 173 0.24 -11.55 38.12
C ALA A 173 -0.03 -11.78 36.62
N PRO A 174 0.96 -12.27 35.85
CA PRO A 174 0.77 -12.55 34.44
C PRO A 174 -0.14 -13.75 34.22
N VAL A 175 -0.99 -13.66 33.21
CA VAL A 175 -1.86 -14.75 32.75
C VAL A 175 -1.53 -15.06 31.29
N GLY A 176 -1.26 -16.33 30.98
CA GLY A 176 -0.90 -16.76 29.63
C GLY A 176 -2.11 -16.80 28.68
N PHE A 177 -1.87 -16.53 27.40
CA PHE A 177 -2.82 -16.72 26.31
C PHE A 177 -2.15 -17.45 25.12
N GLY A 178 -2.94 -17.81 24.11
CA GLY A 178 -2.45 -18.49 22.90
C GLY A 178 -1.73 -17.59 21.90
N GLY A 179 -1.45 -18.10 20.70
CA GLY A 179 -0.64 -17.39 19.68
C GLY A 179 -1.43 -16.72 18.57
N THR A 180 -2.77 -16.69 18.62
CA THR A 180 -3.62 -16.15 17.55
C THR A 180 -4.20 -14.77 17.89
N LEU A 181 -4.73 -14.06 16.88
CA LEU A 181 -5.44 -12.81 17.10
C LEU A 181 -6.72 -12.99 17.94
N ASN A 182 -7.43 -14.12 17.78
CA ASN A 182 -8.54 -14.46 18.66
C ASN A 182 -8.07 -14.64 20.11
N ASP A 183 -6.89 -15.21 20.33
CA ASP A 183 -6.34 -15.33 21.69
C ASP A 183 -6.02 -13.94 22.29
N VAL A 184 -5.49 -13.01 21.49
CA VAL A 184 -5.27 -11.61 21.90
C VAL A 184 -6.59 -10.92 22.24
N VAL A 185 -7.60 -11.04 21.38
CA VAL A 185 -8.94 -10.47 21.63
C VAL A 185 -9.55 -11.05 22.91
N ASN A 186 -9.42 -12.37 23.12
CA ASN A 186 -9.87 -13.03 24.34
C ASN A 186 -9.10 -12.58 25.58
N ALA A 187 -7.78 -12.36 25.47
CA ALA A 187 -6.94 -11.84 26.55
C ALA A 187 -7.37 -10.42 26.94
N ILE A 188 -7.61 -9.54 25.96
CA ILE A 188 -8.13 -8.18 26.20
C ILE A 188 -9.50 -8.25 26.86
N ASN A 189 -10.45 -9.02 26.33
CA ASN A 189 -11.78 -9.19 26.93
C ASN A 189 -11.73 -9.69 28.38
N THR A 190 -10.88 -10.69 28.64
CA THR A 190 -10.71 -11.22 30.00
C THR A 190 -10.07 -10.19 30.93
N GLY A 191 -9.09 -9.44 30.43
CA GLY A 191 -8.40 -8.41 31.20
C GLY A 191 -9.28 -7.20 31.54
N LEU A 192 -10.13 -6.77 30.60
CA LEU A 192 -11.07 -5.67 30.80
C LEU A 192 -12.24 -6.06 31.73
N GLY A 193 -12.64 -7.33 31.70
CA GLY A 193 -13.77 -7.83 32.48
C GLY A 193 -15.06 -7.11 32.10
N ALA A 194 -15.79 -6.58 33.08
CA ALA A 194 -17.04 -5.85 32.83
C ALA A 194 -16.84 -4.42 32.30
N ASN A 195 -15.61 -3.89 32.27
CA ASN A 195 -15.34 -2.49 31.96
C ASN A 195 -15.27 -2.19 30.47
N GLY A 196 -15.07 -3.20 29.63
CA GLY A 196 -14.99 -3.03 28.18
C GLY A 196 -14.93 -4.35 27.43
N SER A 197 -14.91 -4.25 26.10
CA SER A 197 -14.85 -5.40 25.20
C SER A 197 -13.95 -5.12 24.00
N ALA A 198 -13.42 -6.18 23.39
CA ALA A 198 -12.72 -6.17 22.12
C ALA A 198 -13.34 -7.20 21.16
N SER A 199 -13.37 -6.87 19.87
CA SER A 199 -13.81 -7.79 18.81
C SER A 199 -13.00 -7.60 17.54
N LEU A 200 -12.73 -8.70 16.82
CA LEU A 200 -12.12 -8.67 15.49
C LEU A 200 -13.10 -9.31 14.51
N SER A 201 -13.67 -8.51 13.61
CA SER A 201 -14.67 -8.96 12.64
C SER A 201 -14.41 -8.31 11.29
N GLY A 202 -14.44 -9.10 10.21
CA GLY A 202 -14.19 -8.59 8.86
C GLY A 202 -12.84 -7.87 8.70
N GLY A 203 -11.82 -8.28 9.48
CA GLY A 203 -10.50 -7.64 9.49
C GLY A 203 -10.40 -6.34 10.30
N VAL A 204 -11.49 -5.89 10.92
CA VAL A 204 -11.55 -4.67 11.73
C VAL A 204 -11.54 -5.01 13.22
N LEU A 205 -10.56 -4.46 13.95
CA LEU A 205 -10.50 -4.54 15.41
C LEU A 205 -11.31 -3.38 16.00
N THR A 206 -12.20 -3.68 16.95
CA THR A 206 -12.97 -2.67 17.70
C THR A 206 -12.81 -2.90 19.19
N ILE A 207 -12.63 -1.81 19.95
CA ILE A 207 -12.52 -1.84 21.40
C ILE A 207 -13.45 -0.80 22.00
N ASP A 208 -14.24 -1.22 22.98
CA ASP A 208 -15.31 -0.45 23.60
C ASP A 208 -15.11 -0.39 25.11
N ALA A 209 -15.41 0.76 25.71
CA ALA A 209 -15.67 0.87 27.13
C ALA A 209 -17.18 0.64 27.40
N THR A 210 -17.52 -0.28 28.30
CA THR A 210 -18.92 -0.66 28.58
C THR A 210 -19.74 0.52 29.11
N ASN A 211 -19.13 1.37 29.94
CA ASN A 211 -19.78 2.58 30.44
C ASN A 211 -19.59 3.72 29.43
N ALA A 212 -20.69 4.29 28.95
CA ALA A 212 -20.70 5.40 27.99
C ALA A 212 -19.95 6.67 28.47
N ALA A 213 -19.73 6.83 29.78
CA ALA A 213 -18.94 7.92 30.35
C ALA A 213 -17.43 7.61 30.46
N HIS A 214 -17.00 6.41 30.10
CA HIS A 214 -15.61 5.99 30.10
C HIS A 214 -15.06 5.96 28.67
N GLY A 215 -13.73 6.04 28.56
CA GLY A 215 -13.02 6.00 27.29
C GLY A 215 -11.88 5.00 27.27
N VAL A 216 -11.45 4.64 26.07
CA VAL A 216 -10.38 3.69 25.79
C VAL A 216 -9.12 4.47 25.40
N ALA A 217 -7.98 4.14 26.01
CA ALA A 217 -6.68 4.73 25.69
C ALA A 217 -5.60 3.65 25.55
N PHE A 218 -4.66 3.88 24.65
CA PHE A 218 -3.52 3.01 24.39
C PHE A 218 -2.20 3.72 24.68
N LEU A 219 -1.18 2.92 24.99
CA LEU A 219 0.19 3.36 25.16
C LEU A 219 1.14 2.21 24.80
N GLN A 220 2.16 2.49 23.98
CA GLN A 220 3.27 1.56 23.78
C GLN A 220 4.15 1.50 25.03
N ASP A 221 4.61 0.29 25.39
CA ASP A 221 5.63 0.20 26.43
C ASP A 221 6.92 0.92 25.99
N ALA A 222 7.51 1.72 26.89
CA ALA A 222 8.65 2.56 26.54
C ALA A 222 9.95 1.76 26.35
N ALA A 223 10.08 0.59 26.98
CA ALA A 223 11.29 -0.23 26.93
C ALA A 223 11.19 -1.36 25.88
N ALA A 224 9.99 -1.92 25.73
CA ALA A 224 9.69 -2.99 24.80
C ALA A 224 8.37 -2.68 24.08
N PRO A 225 8.33 -1.66 23.19
CA PRO A 225 7.11 -1.29 22.48
C PRO A 225 6.60 -2.49 21.69
N SER A 226 5.29 -2.63 21.59
CA SER A 226 4.72 -3.66 20.72
C SER A 226 5.12 -3.38 19.27
N ASP A 227 5.37 -4.44 18.51
CA ASP A 227 5.76 -4.31 17.11
C ASP A 227 5.24 -5.48 16.28
N ARG A 228 4.54 -5.16 15.20
CA ARG A 228 4.29 -6.04 14.07
C ARG A 228 4.69 -5.31 12.81
N ALA A 229 5.81 -5.74 12.24
CA ALA A 229 6.33 -5.23 10.98
C ALA A 229 6.58 -3.69 10.99
N GLY A 230 7.11 -3.18 12.10
CA GLY A 230 7.44 -1.76 12.29
C GLY A 230 6.32 -0.91 12.90
N ARG A 231 5.20 -1.51 13.32
CA ARG A 231 4.06 -0.80 13.90
C ARG A 231 3.61 -1.38 15.22
N GLY A 232 3.38 -0.50 16.20
CA GLY A 232 2.74 -0.88 17.46
C GLY A 232 1.29 -1.27 17.30
N PHE A 233 0.75 -2.04 18.26
CA PHE A 233 -0.57 -2.65 18.21
C PHE A 233 -1.71 -1.72 17.77
N ALA A 234 -1.89 -0.58 18.46
CA ALA A 234 -2.94 0.38 18.10
C ALA A 234 -2.72 0.98 16.70
N HIS A 235 -1.48 1.34 16.36
CA HIS A 235 -1.12 1.88 15.05
C HIS A 235 -1.31 0.88 13.91
N PHE A 236 -0.97 -0.39 14.12
CA PHE A 236 -1.13 -1.45 13.12
C PHE A 236 -2.60 -1.59 12.72
N PHE A 237 -3.50 -1.67 13.72
CA PHE A 237 -4.95 -1.75 13.51
C PHE A 237 -5.61 -0.40 13.20
N GLY A 238 -4.88 0.71 13.30
CA GLY A 238 -5.38 2.05 13.07
C GLY A 238 -6.51 2.46 14.02
N LEU A 239 -6.43 2.07 15.29
CA LEU A 239 -7.49 2.29 16.29
C LEU A 239 -7.75 3.77 16.58
N ASN A 240 -6.75 4.60 16.41
CA ASN A 240 -6.78 6.04 16.62
C ASN A 240 -5.97 6.73 15.51
N ASP A 241 -6.27 6.44 14.25
CA ASP A 241 -5.61 7.09 13.10
C ASP A 241 -6.05 8.55 12.97
N LEU A 242 -5.08 9.46 12.76
CA LEU A 242 -5.34 10.88 12.49
C LEU A 242 -5.65 11.13 11.02
N VAL A 243 -4.94 10.43 10.14
CA VAL A 243 -4.97 10.63 8.70
C VAL A 243 -5.33 9.32 8.00
N GLN A 244 -6.18 9.42 6.99
CA GLN A 244 -6.59 8.30 6.13
C GLN A 244 -6.23 8.59 4.66
N ALA A 245 -6.17 7.54 3.86
CA ALA A 245 -5.97 7.60 2.40
C ALA A 245 -6.92 6.63 1.68
N ALA A 246 -6.95 6.69 0.35
CA ALA A 246 -7.82 5.84 -0.47
C ALA A 246 -7.40 4.36 -0.47
N VAL A 247 -6.11 4.08 -0.28
CA VAL A 247 -5.53 2.73 -0.25
C VAL A 247 -4.67 2.56 1.01
N PRO A 248 -4.34 1.31 1.40
CA PRO A 248 -3.42 1.07 2.50
C PRO A 248 -2.09 1.82 2.32
N ASN A 249 -1.65 2.51 3.37
CA ASN A 249 -0.39 3.25 3.40
C ASN A 249 0.84 2.33 3.61
N HIS A 250 0.63 1.02 3.72
CA HIS A 250 1.71 0.05 3.91
C HIS A 250 1.30 -1.35 3.50
N TYR A 251 2.31 -2.17 3.22
CA TYR A 251 2.16 -3.56 2.76
C TYR A 251 3.04 -4.54 3.53
N GLN A 252 3.68 -4.06 4.62
CA GLN A 252 4.36 -4.92 5.57
C GLN A 252 3.31 -5.56 6.49
N THR A 253 2.82 -6.72 6.09
CA THR A 253 1.67 -7.40 6.71
C THR A 253 2.03 -8.11 8.03
N GLY A 254 3.32 -8.36 8.28
CA GLY A 254 3.81 -9.22 9.37
C GLY A 254 3.51 -10.71 9.18
N PHE A 255 3.03 -11.13 7.99
CA PHE A 255 2.88 -12.55 7.69
C PHE A 255 4.24 -13.21 7.43
N SER A 256 4.35 -14.49 7.76
CA SER A 256 5.44 -15.35 7.29
C SER A 256 4.96 -16.22 6.13
N ALA A 257 5.88 -16.60 5.24
CA ALA A 257 5.53 -17.39 4.06
C ALA A 257 4.85 -18.73 4.42
N GLY A 258 5.18 -19.34 5.57
CA GLY A 258 4.58 -20.60 6.02
C GLY A 258 3.16 -20.47 6.58
N GLN A 259 2.66 -19.27 6.83
CA GLN A 259 1.32 -19.07 7.37
C GLN A 259 0.23 -19.34 6.34
N ALA A 260 -0.94 -19.74 6.84
CA ALA A 260 -2.10 -20.00 6.02
C ALA A 260 -2.54 -18.72 5.30
N HIS A 261 -2.73 -18.79 3.97
CA HIS A 261 -3.03 -17.61 3.18
C HIS A 261 -4.46 -17.07 3.40
N GLY A 262 -5.40 -17.92 3.85
CA GLY A 262 -6.76 -17.51 4.22
C GLY A 262 -7.70 -17.18 3.04
N PHE A 263 -7.24 -17.37 1.81
CA PHE A 263 -8.04 -17.25 0.59
C PHE A 263 -8.78 -18.56 0.28
N THR A 264 -9.93 -18.45 -0.38
CA THR A 264 -10.68 -19.63 -0.81
C THR A 264 -10.06 -20.21 -2.07
N GLY A 265 -9.79 -21.53 -2.07
CA GLY A 265 -9.25 -22.22 -3.25
C GLY A 265 -10.15 -22.02 -4.48
N GLY A 266 -9.53 -21.76 -5.63
CA GLY A 266 -10.22 -21.48 -6.89
C GLY A 266 -10.54 -20.01 -7.17
N GLN A 267 -10.37 -19.10 -6.22
CA GLN A 267 -10.40 -17.66 -6.50
C GLN A 267 -9.27 -17.28 -7.47
N THR A 268 -9.44 -16.17 -8.20
CA THR A 268 -8.50 -15.79 -9.28
C THR A 268 -8.04 -14.36 -9.22
N MET A 269 -6.79 -14.13 -9.64
CA MET A 269 -6.19 -12.81 -9.86
C MET A 269 -5.46 -12.81 -11.21
N GLN A 270 -5.68 -11.79 -12.03
CA GLN A 270 -4.98 -11.60 -13.29
C GLN A 270 -3.71 -10.78 -13.09
N LEU A 271 -2.63 -11.19 -13.74
CA LEU A 271 -1.33 -10.55 -13.71
C LEU A 271 -0.83 -10.35 -15.13
N LYS A 272 -0.38 -9.15 -15.45
CA LYS A 272 0.28 -8.83 -16.72
C LYS A 272 1.65 -8.24 -16.47
N LEU A 273 2.66 -8.63 -17.25
CA LEU A 273 3.93 -7.91 -17.28
C LEU A 273 4.02 -7.15 -18.58
N ILE A 274 4.14 -5.83 -18.48
CA ILE A 274 4.14 -4.93 -19.64
C ILE A 274 5.31 -3.97 -19.52
N ASN A 275 6.04 -3.75 -20.62
CA ASN A 275 7.12 -2.77 -20.64
C ASN A 275 6.66 -1.36 -21.02
N SER A 276 7.57 -0.39 -20.91
CA SER A 276 7.34 1.01 -21.28
C SER A 276 6.98 1.25 -22.76
N LEU A 277 7.08 0.24 -23.63
CA LEU A 277 6.66 0.28 -25.04
C LEU A 277 5.30 -0.42 -25.28
N GLY A 278 4.60 -0.78 -24.19
CA GLY A 278 3.32 -1.49 -24.20
C GLY A 278 3.41 -2.95 -24.65
N GLN A 279 4.61 -3.53 -24.73
CA GLN A 279 4.77 -4.95 -25.05
C GLN A 279 4.44 -5.79 -23.82
N GLU A 280 3.54 -6.76 -24.01
CA GLU A 280 3.17 -7.72 -22.98
C GLU A 280 4.08 -8.95 -23.06
N ALA A 281 4.75 -9.29 -21.95
CA ALA A 281 5.55 -10.51 -21.83
C ALA A 281 4.67 -11.72 -21.47
N ILE A 282 3.64 -11.50 -20.66
CA ILE A 282 2.71 -12.53 -20.20
C ILE A 282 1.40 -11.90 -19.72
N ASP A 283 0.29 -12.60 -19.99
CA ASP A 283 -1.02 -12.46 -19.35
C ASP A 283 -1.33 -13.76 -18.62
N TYR A 284 -1.29 -13.72 -17.29
CA TYR A 284 -1.39 -14.88 -16.42
C TYR A 284 -2.56 -14.76 -15.47
N THR A 285 -3.40 -15.80 -15.39
CA THR A 285 -4.42 -15.90 -14.34
C THR A 285 -3.92 -16.83 -13.22
N LEU A 286 -3.58 -16.23 -12.08
CA LEU A 286 -3.36 -16.99 -10.85
C LEU A 286 -4.70 -17.56 -10.39
N THR A 287 -4.76 -18.88 -10.20
CA THR A 287 -5.87 -19.53 -9.51
C THR A 287 -5.36 -19.99 -8.15
N ILE A 288 -5.95 -19.50 -7.07
CA ILE A 288 -5.51 -19.79 -5.70
C ILE A 288 -5.56 -21.30 -5.44
N ALA A 289 -4.41 -21.85 -5.08
CA ALA A 289 -4.21 -23.23 -4.70
C ALA A 289 -3.22 -23.31 -3.53
N GLY A 290 -3.14 -24.49 -2.90
CA GLY A 290 -2.32 -24.67 -1.70
C GLY A 290 -3.02 -24.17 -0.44
N THR A 291 -2.25 -23.97 0.62
CA THR A 291 -2.77 -23.54 1.92
C THR A 291 -1.99 -22.38 2.52
N SER A 292 -0.73 -22.18 2.14
CA SER A 292 0.17 -21.16 2.69
C SER A 292 0.53 -20.06 1.69
N PHE A 293 1.02 -18.92 2.18
CA PHE A 293 1.55 -17.87 1.30
C PHE A 293 2.74 -18.36 0.45
N ASN A 294 3.54 -19.30 0.97
CA ASN A 294 4.64 -19.93 0.24
C ASN A 294 4.15 -20.74 -0.96
N ASP A 295 2.96 -21.36 -0.87
CA ASP A 295 2.37 -22.09 -2.01
C ASP A 295 2.02 -21.12 -3.14
N ILE A 296 1.43 -19.97 -2.81
CA ILE A 296 1.13 -18.90 -3.77
C ILE A 296 2.43 -18.36 -4.40
N ILE A 297 3.44 -18.06 -3.58
CA ILE A 297 4.75 -17.56 -4.08
C ILE A 297 5.40 -18.60 -4.98
N THR A 298 5.35 -19.89 -4.62
CA THR A 298 5.88 -20.99 -5.44
C THR A 298 5.13 -21.12 -6.76
N GLN A 299 3.80 -20.97 -6.75
CA GLN A 299 2.98 -20.99 -7.96
C GLN A 299 3.32 -19.84 -8.90
N LEU A 300 3.44 -18.61 -8.36
CA LEU A 300 3.87 -17.44 -9.14
C LEU A 300 5.27 -17.65 -9.73
N ASN A 301 6.21 -18.15 -8.94
CA ASN A 301 7.59 -18.40 -9.35
C ASN A 301 7.79 -19.63 -10.25
N ASN A 302 6.74 -20.37 -10.58
CA ASN A 302 6.86 -21.51 -11.49
C ASN A 302 7.25 -21.03 -12.90
N PRO A 303 8.38 -21.50 -13.49
CA PRO A 303 8.85 -21.02 -14.79
C PRO A 303 8.06 -21.57 -15.98
N THR A 304 7.23 -22.60 -15.77
CA THR A 304 6.47 -23.28 -16.82
C THR A 304 5.01 -22.85 -16.82
N THR A 305 4.40 -22.79 -15.63
CA THR A 305 2.96 -22.55 -15.47
C THR A 305 2.62 -21.24 -14.77
N GLY A 306 3.63 -20.48 -14.34
CA GLY A 306 3.48 -19.20 -13.65
C GLY A 306 4.23 -18.09 -14.37
N VAL A 307 4.54 -17.04 -13.60
CA VAL A 307 5.27 -15.85 -14.07
C VAL A 307 6.79 -15.96 -13.84
N GLY A 308 7.24 -17.09 -13.27
CA GLY A 308 8.63 -17.33 -12.87
C GLY A 308 9.67 -17.27 -14.00
N LYS A 309 9.27 -17.28 -15.27
CA LYS A 309 10.19 -17.03 -16.39
C LYS A 309 10.57 -15.56 -16.53
N PHE A 310 9.69 -14.66 -16.09
CA PHE A 310 9.75 -13.22 -16.35
C PHE A 310 10.09 -12.40 -15.11
N ALA A 311 9.62 -12.84 -13.94
CA ALA A 311 9.88 -12.18 -12.67
C ALA A 311 10.02 -13.18 -11.53
N THR A 312 10.53 -12.72 -10.40
CA THR A 312 10.64 -13.46 -9.15
C THR A 312 9.85 -12.73 -8.06
N PHE A 313 9.05 -13.47 -7.33
CA PHE A 313 8.28 -13.02 -6.18
C PHE A 313 8.97 -13.51 -4.92
N ALA A 314 9.17 -12.63 -3.95
CA ALA A 314 9.76 -12.99 -2.67
C ALA A 314 9.01 -12.26 -1.55
N MET A 315 8.82 -12.95 -0.42
CA MET A 315 8.31 -12.34 0.80
C MET A 315 9.48 -12.09 1.76
N ASP A 316 9.59 -10.88 2.28
CA ASP A 316 10.61 -10.53 3.27
C ASP A 316 10.17 -10.84 4.71
N ALA A 317 11.03 -10.53 5.68
CA ALA A 317 10.75 -10.77 7.10
C ALA A 317 9.64 -9.89 7.68
N SER A 318 9.29 -8.79 7.00
CA SER A 318 8.17 -7.91 7.38
C SER A 318 6.84 -8.36 6.77
N GLY A 319 6.85 -9.43 5.97
CA GLY A 319 5.68 -9.94 5.26
C GLY A 319 5.30 -9.13 4.03
N GLN A 320 6.20 -8.30 3.51
CA GLN A 320 6.00 -7.59 2.23
C GLN A 320 6.40 -8.51 1.08
N ILE A 321 5.60 -8.53 0.01
CA ILE A 321 5.97 -9.21 -1.23
C ILE A 321 6.62 -8.21 -2.19
N SER A 322 7.83 -8.54 -2.64
CA SER A 322 8.53 -7.82 -3.70
C SER A 322 8.51 -8.61 -5.00
N VAL A 323 8.41 -7.89 -6.11
CA VAL A 323 8.48 -8.46 -7.47
C VAL A 323 9.73 -7.92 -8.15
N THR A 324 10.59 -8.81 -8.61
CA THR A 324 11.83 -8.45 -9.30
C THR A 324 11.84 -9.06 -10.69
N PRO A 325 11.77 -8.26 -11.77
CA PRO A 325 11.92 -8.76 -13.12
C PRO A 325 13.25 -9.48 -13.31
N LYS A 326 13.24 -10.53 -14.13
CA LYS A 326 14.44 -11.32 -14.46
C LYS A 326 15.25 -10.65 -15.56
N PRO A 327 16.54 -11.03 -15.75
CA PRO A 327 17.35 -10.51 -16.84
C PRO A 327 16.67 -10.64 -18.21
N GLY A 328 16.63 -9.55 -18.97
CA GLY A 328 15.89 -9.41 -20.23
C GLY A 328 14.45 -8.90 -20.10
N TYR A 329 13.97 -8.66 -18.88
CA TYR A 329 12.65 -8.09 -18.57
C TYR A 329 12.74 -6.91 -17.59
N GLU A 330 13.90 -6.29 -17.42
CA GLU A 330 14.16 -5.22 -16.45
C GLU A 330 13.21 -4.02 -16.63
N ASP A 331 12.81 -3.73 -17.87
CA ASP A 331 11.90 -2.63 -18.21
C ASP A 331 10.41 -2.99 -18.09
N TYR A 332 10.07 -4.17 -17.56
CA TYR A 332 8.69 -4.63 -17.41
C TYR A 332 8.14 -4.36 -16.00
N THR A 333 6.93 -3.81 -15.97
CA THR A 333 6.15 -3.56 -14.75
C THR A 333 5.05 -4.61 -14.60
N LEU A 334 4.81 -5.06 -13.38
CA LEU A 334 3.68 -5.92 -13.05
C LEU A 334 2.40 -5.09 -12.91
N PHE A 335 1.37 -5.45 -13.65
CA PHE A 335 0.01 -4.93 -13.51
C PHE A 335 -0.92 -6.01 -12.97
N VAL A 336 -1.95 -5.58 -12.23
CA VAL A 336 -3.03 -6.44 -11.72
C VAL A 336 -4.36 -5.94 -12.30
N PRO A 337 -4.76 -6.36 -13.52
CA PRO A 337 -5.97 -5.82 -14.15
C PRO A 337 -7.27 -6.21 -13.43
N ASN A 338 -7.25 -7.32 -12.70
CA ASN A 338 -8.42 -7.83 -12.00
C ASN A 338 -7.99 -8.73 -10.83
N ASP A 339 -8.53 -8.49 -9.65
CA ASP A 339 -8.39 -9.37 -8.48
C ASP A 339 -9.78 -9.70 -7.93
N GLN A 340 -10.14 -10.99 -7.93
CA GLN A 340 -11.41 -11.50 -7.40
C GLN A 340 -11.19 -12.37 -6.17
N THR A 341 -10.00 -12.31 -5.59
CA THR A 341 -9.71 -12.97 -4.32
C THR A 341 -10.32 -12.18 -3.17
N ASP A 342 -10.71 -12.90 -2.12
CA ASP A 342 -11.23 -12.31 -0.88
C ASP A 342 -10.69 -13.14 0.27
N ARG A 343 -9.86 -12.52 1.10
CA ARG A 343 -9.26 -13.18 2.25
C ARG A 343 -10.29 -13.34 3.35
N GLY A 344 -10.76 -14.58 3.57
CA GLY A 344 -11.66 -14.95 4.65
C GLY A 344 -12.95 -14.12 4.79
N GLY A 345 -13.43 -13.49 3.70
CA GLY A 345 -14.63 -12.64 3.75
C GLY A 345 -14.39 -11.24 4.29
N THR A 346 -13.13 -10.78 4.35
CA THR A 346 -12.79 -9.42 4.80
C THR A 346 -13.02 -8.37 3.72
N GLY A 347 -13.19 -8.77 2.45
CA GLY A 347 -13.25 -7.86 1.32
C GLY A 347 -11.88 -7.35 0.85
N ILE A 348 -10.78 -7.86 1.43
CA ILE A 348 -9.41 -7.53 1.00
C ILE A 348 -8.90 -8.64 0.07
N GLY A 349 -8.56 -8.25 -1.17
CA GLY A 349 -7.92 -9.11 -2.17
C GLY A 349 -6.42 -9.27 -1.94
N LEU A 350 -5.81 -10.24 -2.65
CA LEU A 350 -4.38 -10.54 -2.59
C LEU A 350 -3.53 -9.36 -3.06
N SER A 351 -3.94 -8.67 -4.13
CA SER A 351 -3.23 -7.51 -4.65
C SER A 351 -3.27 -6.34 -3.67
N GLN A 352 -4.42 -6.09 -3.06
CA GLN A 352 -4.60 -5.05 -2.05
C GLN A 352 -3.83 -5.36 -0.76
N LEU A 353 -3.79 -6.63 -0.33
CA LEU A 353 -3.11 -7.04 0.90
C LEU A 353 -1.59 -6.82 0.83
N PHE A 354 -0.97 -7.12 -0.31
CA PHE A 354 0.49 -7.03 -0.49
C PHE A 354 0.94 -5.85 -1.35
N GLY A 355 0.01 -5.05 -1.85
CA GLY A 355 0.32 -3.91 -2.71
C GLY A 355 0.92 -4.31 -4.04
N LEU A 356 0.28 -5.25 -4.75
CA LEU A 356 0.73 -5.69 -6.06
C LEU A 356 0.15 -4.78 -7.15
N GLY A 357 1.01 -4.32 -8.05
CA GLY A 357 0.66 -3.39 -9.13
C GLY A 357 1.07 -1.95 -8.83
N PRO A 358 1.14 -1.09 -9.86
CA PRO A 358 1.55 0.31 -9.70
C PRO A 358 0.56 1.11 -8.84
N GLY A 359 -0.74 0.86 -8.94
CA GLY A 359 -1.76 1.58 -8.19
C GLY A 359 -1.66 1.42 -6.69
N ALA A 360 -1.08 0.32 -6.20
CA ALA A 360 -0.85 0.11 -4.77
C ALA A 360 0.02 1.21 -4.15
N ARG A 361 1.05 1.69 -4.85
CA ARG A 361 1.92 2.77 -4.33
C ARG A 361 1.45 4.14 -4.80
N GLN A 362 1.13 4.27 -6.09
CA GLN A 362 0.77 5.56 -6.68
C GLN A 362 -0.50 6.16 -6.06
N ASN A 363 -1.47 5.32 -5.67
CA ASN A 363 -2.70 5.79 -5.01
C ASN A 363 -2.53 6.12 -3.52
N GLN A 364 -1.37 5.88 -2.90
CA GLN A 364 -1.16 6.28 -1.49
C GLN A 364 -1.15 7.80 -1.30
N ALA A 365 -0.90 8.55 -2.38
CA ALA A 365 -1.02 10.00 -2.41
C ALA A 365 -2.46 10.51 -2.63
N THR A 366 -3.40 9.62 -2.98
CA THR A 366 -4.78 10.01 -3.30
C THR A 366 -5.70 9.83 -2.10
N GLY A 367 -6.66 10.75 -1.96
CA GLY A 367 -7.63 10.72 -0.86
C GLY A 367 -7.04 10.99 0.52
N LEU A 368 -5.85 11.59 0.61
CA LEU A 368 -5.23 11.97 1.87
C LEU A 368 -6.09 13.01 2.60
N ALA A 369 -6.60 12.65 3.78
CA ALA A 369 -7.44 13.53 4.59
C ALA A 369 -7.30 13.23 6.08
N VAL A 370 -7.52 14.23 6.93
CA VAL A 370 -7.75 14.00 8.35
C VAL A 370 -9.04 13.19 8.50
N HIS A 371 -9.05 12.24 9.43
CA HIS A 371 -10.19 11.37 9.66
C HIS A 371 -11.43 12.21 10.00
N SER A 372 -12.56 11.88 9.38
CA SER A 372 -13.74 12.76 9.36
C SER A 372 -14.38 13.00 10.73
N ASP A 373 -14.16 12.09 11.68
CA ASP A 373 -14.64 12.23 13.06
C ASP A 373 -13.85 13.30 13.83
N ILE A 374 -12.54 13.44 13.61
CA ILE A 374 -11.69 14.49 14.19
C ILE A 374 -12.04 15.84 13.57
N VAL A 375 -12.32 15.87 12.26
CA VAL A 375 -12.79 17.09 11.57
C VAL A 375 -14.14 17.56 12.13
N THR A 376 -15.01 16.62 12.51
CA THR A 376 -16.33 16.93 13.06
C THR A 376 -16.27 17.26 14.55
N ASP A 377 -15.37 16.60 15.30
CA ASP A 377 -15.17 16.76 16.73
C ASP A 377 -13.67 16.84 17.06
N ASN A 378 -13.18 18.08 17.17
CA ASN A 378 -11.77 18.35 17.47
C ASN A 378 -11.32 17.79 18.84
N ASN A 379 -12.24 17.44 19.75
CA ASN A 379 -11.86 16.80 21.02
C ASN A 379 -11.27 15.40 20.82
N ARG A 380 -11.47 14.79 19.64
CA ARG A 380 -10.87 13.49 19.28
C ARG A 380 -9.38 13.58 18.90
N LEU A 381 -8.83 14.79 18.81
CA LEU A 381 -7.39 14.96 18.59
C LEU A 381 -6.60 14.49 19.82
N ALA A 382 -5.74 13.50 19.62
CA ALA A 382 -4.99 12.85 20.68
C ALA A 382 -3.74 13.65 21.08
N LEU A 383 -3.92 14.57 22.02
CA LEU A 383 -2.86 15.47 22.50
C LEU A 383 -2.22 15.00 23.82
N ALA A 384 -2.93 14.21 24.62
CA ALA A 384 -2.43 13.74 25.90
C ALA A 384 -1.77 12.37 25.77
N LYS A 385 -0.79 12.09 26.63
CA LYS A 385 -0.17 10.76 26.69
C LYS A 385 -0.68 10.02 27.92
N LEU A 386 -1.17 8.80 27.73
CA LEU A 386 -1.60 7.94 28.82
C LEU A 386 -0.43 7.66 29.77
N GLU A 387 -0.66 7.78 31.07
CA GLU A 387 0.25 7.35 32.11
C GLU A 387 -0.28 6.10 32.80
N ILE A 388 0.56 5.07 32.92
CA ILE A 388 0.19 3.85 33.63
C ILE A 388 0.16 4.14 35.12
N SER A 389 -1.05 4.21 35.66
CA SER A 389 -1.31 4.57 37.05
C SER A 389 -2.18 3.52 37.76
N ALA A 390 -2.23 3.58 39.09
CA ALA A 390 -3.12 2.73 39.86
C ALA A 390 -4.59 3.07 39.59
N VAL A 391 -5.49 2.11 39.79
CA VAL A 391 -6.94 2.33 39.67
C VAL A 391 -7.38 3.50 40.55
N GLY A 392 -8.15 4.44 39.97
CA GLY A 392 -8.61 5.67 40.60
C GLY A 392 -7.61 6.83 40.57
N ALA A 393 -6.36 6.60 40.16
CA ALA A 393 -5.39 7.68 39.96
C ALA A 393 -5.54 8.29 38.56
N LEU A 394 -5.17 9.56 38.43
CA LEU A 394 -5.16 10.27 37.14
C LEU A 394 -4.18 9.58 36.18
N ALA A 395 -4.63 9.34 34.95
CA ALA A 395 -3.88 8.71 33.87
C ALA A 395 -3.82 9.58 32.61
N LEU A 396 -4.84 10.41 32.40
CA LEU A 396 -4.88 11.44 31.37
C LEU A 396 -5.22 12.78 32.01
N SER A 397 -4.34 13.77 31.83
CA SER A 397 -4.58 15.12 32.34
C SER A 397 -5.15 16.02 31.26
N ILE A 398 -6.11 16.86 31.64
CA ILE A 398 -6.55 17.97 30.79
C ILE A 398 -5.36 18.94 30.63
N GLY A 399 -5.07 19.33 29.39
CA GLY A 399 -3.97 20.25 29.06
C GLY A 399 -2.59 19.60 28.93
N ASP A 400 -2.50 18.26 28.94
CA ASP A 400 -1.28 17.57 28.50
C ASP A 400 -1.04 17.80 27.00
N ASP A 401 0.16 18.29 26.66
CA ASP A 401 0.57 18.70 25.33
C ASP A 401 1.65 17.78 24.72
N ARG A 402 2.00 16.67 25.39
CA ARG A 402 3.04 15.74 24.91
C ARG A 402 2.76 15.18 23.52
N GLY A 403 1.50 14.94 23.17
CA GLY A 403 1.09 14.51 21.83
C GLY A 403 1.27 15.63 20.79
N ALA A 404 0.98 16.89 21.15
CA ALA A 404 1.22 18.03 20.27
C ALA A 404 2.73 18.22 20.00
N LEU A 405 3.55 18.12 21.05
CA LEU A 405 5.02 18.17 20.93
C LEU A 405 5.57 17.02 20.09
N ALA A 406 4.98 15.83 20.19
CA ALA A 406 5.37 14.69 19.36
C ALA A 406 5.02 14.91 17.88
N LEU A 407 3.84 15.51 17.59
CA LEU A 407 3.44 15.87 16.23
C LEU A 407 4.33 16.95 15.62
N ASP A 408 4.69 17.98 16.40
CA ASP A 408 5.65 19.02 15.96
C ASP A 408 7.03 18.41 15.65
N ALA A 409 7.47 17.44 16.46
CA ALA A 409 8.72 16.74 16.23
C ALA A 409 8.68 15.77 15.02
N ALA A 410 7.50 15.45 14.46
CA ALA A 410 7.34 14.45 13.40
C ALA A 410 8.15 14.78 12.13
N GLU A 411 8.23 16.06 11.76
CA GLU A 411 8.97 16.51 10.58
C GLU A 411 10.47 16.15 10.66
N ASN A 412 11.03 16.19 11.87
CA ASN A 412 12.44 15.96 12.14
C ASN A 412 12.76 14.48 12.42
N GLN A 413 11.76 13.60 12.44
CA GLN A 413 12.01 12.17 12.62
C GLN A 413 12.58 11.56 11.34
N VAL A 414 13.68 10.83 11.50
CA VAL A 414 14.27 10.05 10.40
C VAL A 414 13.41 8.83 10.16
N GLN A 415 12.86 8.73 8.96
CA GLN A 415 12.05 7.61 8.48
C GLN A 415 12.85 6.80 7.47
N GLN A 416 12.63 5.48 7.44
CA GLN A 416 13.19 4.63 6.39
C GLN A 416 12.28 4.68 5.16
N PHE A 417 12.73 5.37 4.11
CA PHE A 417 12.07 5.38 2.80
C PHE A 417 12.49 4.17 1.98
N ALA A 418 11.54 3.55 1.29
CA ALA A 418 11.81 2.56 0.26
C ALA A 418 12.28 3.25 -1.04
N ALA A 419 12.84 2.46 -1.96
CA ALA A 419 13.01 2.95 -3.33
C ALA A 419 11.64 3.16 -3.97
N ALA A 420 11.44 4.29 -4.62
CA ALA A 420 10.19 4.68 -5.26
C ALA A 420 10.50 5.53 -6.49
N GLY A 421 9.91 5.18 -7.65
CA GLY A 421 10.21 5.85 -8.90
C GLY A 421 11.72 5.91 -9.20
N SER A 422 12.25 7.13 -9.33
CA SER A 422 13.67 7.38 -9.60
C SER A 422 14.53 7.52 -8.33
N LEU A 423 13.92 7.59 -7.15
CA LEU A 423 14.60 7.78 -5.87
C LEU A 423 14.99 6.44 -5.24
N SER A 424 16.26 6.33 -4.82
CA SER A 424 16.73 5.17 -4.06
C SER A 424 16.30 5.26 -2.60
N GLY A 425 15.99 4.11 -1.99
CA GLY A 425 15.62 4.04 -0.57
C GLY A 425 16.76 4.48 0.34
N ALA A 426 16.44 5.28 1.37
CA ALA A 426 17.39 5.81 2.33
C ALA A 426 16.69 6.24 3.63
N PRO A 427 17.42 6.30 4.76
CA PRO A 427 16.94 6.96 5.96
C PRO A 427 16.98 8.47 5.76
N LEU A 428 15.82 9.13 5.76
CA LEU A 428 15.67 10.57 5.51
C LEU A 428 14.61 11.16 6.44
N THR A 429 14.67 12.46 6.70
CA THR A 429 13.53 13.17 7.31
C THR A 429 12.43 13.40 6.27
N LEU A 430 11.21 13.70 6.72
CA LEU A 430 10.13 14.10 5.81
C LEU A 430 10.52 15.34 5.00
N SER A 431 11.20 16.30 5.64
CA SER A 431 11.67 17.52 5.00
C SER A 431 12.73 17.22 3.92
N ASP A 432 13.71 16.34 4.19
CA ASP A 432 14.74 15.95 3.21
C ASP A 432 14.15 15.25 1.98
N TYR A 433 13.19 14.33 2.18
CA TYR A 433 12.55 13.63 1.07
C TYR A 433 11.72 14.60 0.22
N SER A 434 10.98 15.52 0.86
CA SER A 434 10.19 16.53 0.14
C SER A 434 11.07 17.42 -0.75
N ALA A 435 12.27 17.78 -0.29
CA ALA A 435 13.23 18.56 -1.08
C ALA A 435 13.74 17.77 -2.30
N GLN A 436 13.99 16.46 -2.15
CA GLN A 436 14.37 15.59 -3.27
C GLN A 436 13.24 15.43 -4.28
N LEU A 437 12.00 15.25 -3.81
CA LEU A 437 10.81 15.15 -4.65
C LEU A 437 10.61 16.41 -5.51
N VAL A 438 10.71 17.60 -4.91
CA VAL A 438 10.59 18.88 -5.64
C VAL A 438 11.76 19.06 -6.62
N ALA A 439 12.97 18.68 -6.24
CA ALA A 439 14.13 18.76 -7.12
C ALA A 439 14.00 17.82 -8.34
N ASN A 440 13.41 16.64 -8.16
CA ASN A 440 13.10 15.71 -9.24
C ASN A 440 11.98 16.25 -10.15
N ALA A 441 10.89 16.76 -9.57
CA ALA A 441 9.80 17.36 -10.33
C ALA A 441 10.26 18.53 -11.22
N ALA A 442 11.26 19.29 -10.79
CA ALA A 442 11.83 20.40 -11.55
C ALA A 442 12.79 19.97 -12.67
N ARG A 443 13.23 18.70 -12.68
CA ARG A 443 14.13 18.13 -13.71
C ARG A 443 13.39 17.37 -14.80
N ALA A 444 12.20 16.85 -14.49
CA ALA A 444 11.25 16.29 -15.45
C ALA A 444 10.69 17.40 -16.33
#